data_AF-D7UYI6-F1
#
_entry.id   AF-D7UYI6-F1
#
_cell.length_a   1.000
_cell.length_b   1.000
_cell.length_c   1.000
_cell.angle_alpha   90.00
_cell.angle_beta   90.00
_cell.angle_gamma   90.00
#
_symmetry.space_group_name_H-M   'P 1'
#
loop_
_entity.id
_entity.type
_entity.pdbx_description
1 polymer ?
#
loop_
_entity_poly.entity_id
_entity_poly.type
_entity_poly.pdbx_seq_one_letter_code
_entity_poly.pdbx_strand_id
1 'polypeptide(L)'
;MEKTFFYDRKEGFGFFTTSLKPLILSSLLVRKGVETLNLRDKQTWLELAYCPSVTAKKRAQIWQKTTEEELSDISLRQFIQLFFQPTKIEQLKQELAAAPSLANDKNILFIEEDTYPSLLREIYEPPPILFYEGQLSLLKEKGLAVVGARKMTPYGSHATEHIIKELVACPLTIISGLAVGIDGKAHHAALDHGGNTIAVLGSGLANIYPKQHLELARRIAAKGLLLTEHHPSIKANSWHFPERNRIISGLSRGTLVIEAATSSGSLITANLALDQNRLVYAVPGNIFDKASSGTNQLIAEGAIVVRQATDILETFPTFEPF
;
A
#
# COMPACT_ATOMS: atom_id res chain seq x y z
N MET A 1 -23.67 -61.82 52.82
CA MET A 1 -23.38 -63.23 52.54
C MET A 1 -22.87 -63.32 51.12
N GLU A 2 -21.75 -64.04 50.93
CA GLU A 2 -21.18 -64.59 49.67
C GLU A 2 -20.76 -63.56 48.59
N LYS A 3 -19.46 -63.23 48.37
CA LYS A 3 -18.32 -64.01 47.80
C LYS A 3 -18.74 -64.80 46.55
N THR A 4 -18.16 -64.62 45.35
CA THR A 4 -16.82 -65.07 44.91
C THR A 4 -16.60 -64.54 43.47
N PHE A 5 -15.60 -63.70 43.13
CA PHE A 5 -14.21 -63.95 42.66
C PHE A 5 -14.01 -64.87 41.43
N PHE A 6 -13.36 -64.35 40.37
CA PHE A 6 -12.11 -64.82 39.68
C PHE A 6 -11.93 -64.02 38.35
N TYR A 7 -10.99 -63.06 38.25
CA TYR A 7 -9.55 -63.11 37.83
C TYR A 7 -9.33 -63.28 36.30
N ASP A 8 -8.97 -62.21 35.56
CA ASP A 8 -7.60 -61.81 35.10
C ASP A 8 -7.27 -62.46 33.72
N ARG A 9 -6.63 -61.89 32.69
CA ARG A 9 -5.69 -60.77 32.54
C ARG A 9 -5.49 -60.47 31.02
N LYS A 10 -4.89 -59.30 30.74
CA LYS A 10 -4.09 -58.88 29.55
C LYS A 10 -4.86 -58.26 28.39
N GLU A 11 -4.38 -57.26 27.66
CA GLU A 11 -3.24 -56.31 27.66
C GLU A 11 -3.58 -55.37 26.47
N GLY A 12 -3.28 -54.07 26.52
CA GLY A 12 -3.43 -53.25 25.31
C GLY A 12 -3.51 -51.75 25.51
N PHE A 13 -2.37 -51.13 25.78
CA PHE A 13 -1.97 -49.76 25.40
C PHE A 13 -3.05 -48.66 25.40
N GLY A 14 -3.04 -47.86 26.46
CA GLY A 14 -3.53 -46.49 26.39
C GLY A 14 -2.68 -45.69 25.40
N PHE A 15 -3.28 -45.30 24.28
CA PHE A 15 -2.69 -44.30 23.39
C PHE A 15 -2.82 -42.94 24.05
N PHE A 16 -1.71 -42.46 24.62
CA PHE A 16 -1.44 -41.03 24.68
C PHE A 16 -1.41 -40.53 23.23
N THR A 17 -2.46 -39.83 22.79
CA THR A 17 -2.31 -38.88 21.69
C THR A 17 -2.37 -37.49 22.29
N THR A 18 -1.20 -37.01 22.68
CA THR A 18 -0.90 -35.59 22.66
C THR A 18 -1.34 -35.05 21.30
N SER A 19 -2.45 -34.30 21.28
CA SER A 19 -2.83 -33.47 20.14
C SER A 19 -1.79 -32.36 20.04
N LEU A 20 -0.72 -32.66 19.29
CA LEU A 20 0.25 -31.69 18.82
C LEU A 20 -0.50 -30.72 17.89
N LYS A 21 -0.53 -29.46 18.31
CA LYS A 21 -0.80 -28.32 17.44
C LYS A 21 -0.01 -28.50 16.13
N PRO A 22 -0.59 -28.27 14.93
CA PRO A 22 0.19 -28.13 13.73
C PRO A 22 0.87 -26.76 13.77
N LEU A 23 1.94 -26.65 14.55
CA LEU A 23 2.88 -25.54 14.49
C LEU A 23 3.95 -25.90 13.45
N ILE A 24 4.02 -25.07 12.40
CA ILE A 24 5.24 -24.80 11.62
C ILE A 24 5.80 -26.00 10.85
N LEU A 25 5.24 -26.26 9.66
CA LEU A 25 5.90 -27.13 8.66
C LEU A 25 5.53 -26.78 7.21
N SER A 26 5.42 -25.48 6.89
CA SER A 26 5.29 -24.98 5.50
C SER A 26 6.41 -24.02 5.06
N SER A 27 7.33 -23.62 5.96
CA SER A 27 8.34 -22.59 5.65
C SER A 27 9.66 -23.11 5.08
N LEU A 28 9.63 -24.24 4.38
CA LEU A 28 10.70 -24.64 3.45
C LEU A 28 10.05 -24.88 2.08
N LEU A 29 9.72 -23.79 1.39
CA LEU A 29 9.57 -23.78 -0.06
C LEU A 29 10.76 -24.54 -0.65
N VAL A 30 10.43 -25.60 -1.37
CA VAL A 30 11.34 -26.61 -1.92
C VAL A 30 12.59 -25.97 -2.52
N ARG A 31 13.66 -25.89 -1.73
CA ARG A 31 15.01 -25.65 -2.25
C ARG A 31 15.39 -26.90 -3.05
N LYS A 32 15.02 -26.89 -4.36
CA LYS A 32 15.28 -27.83 -5.48
C LYS A 32 13.98 -28.25 -6.18
N GLY A 33 13.44 -27.38 -7.05
CA GLY A 33 12.26 -27.68 -7.87
C GLY A 33 10.97 -27.13 -7.27
N VAL A 34 10.71 -25.83 -7.48
CA VAL A 34 9.47 -25.17 -7.10
C VAL A 34 8.32 -25.76 -7.93
N GLU A 35 7.56 -26.68 -7.35
CA GLU A 35 6.39 -27.29 -8.01
C GLU A 35 5.07 -26.60 -7.62
N THR A 36 5.03 -25.97 -6.45
CA THR A 36 3.86 -25.28 -5.89
C THR A 36 4.24 -23.92 -5.30
N LEU A 37 3.29 -22.97 -5.33
CA LEU A 37 3.39 -21.64 -4.73
C LEU A 37 2.24 -21.48 -3.74
N ASN A 38 2.55 -21.05 -2.51
CA ASN A 38 1.55 -20.68 -1.51
C ASN A 38 1.36 -19.16 -1.53
N LEU A 39 0.25 -18.70 -2.10
CA LEU A 39 -0.04 -17.27 -2.27
C LEU A 39 -0.52 -16.58 -0.99
N ARG A 40 -0.59 -17.30 0.13
CA ARG A 40 -0.84 -16.76 1.48
C ARG A 40 0.44 -16.65 2.30
N ASP A 41 1.54 -17.19 1.78
CA ASP A 41 2.84 -17.19 2.44
C ASP A 41 3.68 -15.95 2.07
N LYS A 42 4.35 -15.38 3.08
CA LYS A 42 5.15 -14.16 2.94
C LYS A 42 6.39 -14.38 2.06
N GLN A 43 7.03 -15.55 2.18
CA GLN A 43 8.22 -15.86 1.41
C GLN A 43 7.88 -15.92 -0.09
N THR A 44 6.73 -16.50 -0.46
CA THR A 44 6.26 -16.49 -1.86
C THR A 44 6.16 -15.08 -2.43
N TRP A 45 5.57 -14.13 -1.69
CA TRP A 45 5.45 -12.75 -2.17
C TRP A 45 6.79 -12.02 -2.23
N LEU A 46 7.71 -12.32 -1.32
CA LEU A 46 9.08 -11.83 -1.40
C LEU A 46 9.75 -12.33 -2.68
N GLU A 47 9.71 -13.63 -2.96
CA GLU A 47 10.31 -14.22 -4.15
C GLU A 47 9.76 -13.60 -5.43
N LEU A 48 8.43 -13.49 -5.53
CA LEU A 48 7.77 -12.82 -6.64
C LEU A 48 8.15 -11.34 -6.78
N ALA A 49 8.47 -10.65 -5.68
CA ALA A 49 8.92 -9.26 -5.74
C ALA A 49 10.33 -9.11 -6.33
N TYR A 50 11.16 -10.14 -6.21
CA TYR A 50 12.51 -10.19 -6.79
C TYR A 50 12.53 -10.67 -8.25
N CYS A 51 11.46 -11.29 -8.74
CA CYS A 51 11.33 -11.71 -10.14
C CYS A 51 11.08 -10.50 -11.06
N PRO A 52 12.00 -10.15 -11.98
CA PRO A 52 11.79 -9.04 -12.92
C PRO A 52 10.56 -9.22 -13.80
N SER A 53 10.16 -10.46 -14.08
CA SER A 53 8.97 -10.76 -14.88
C SER A 53 7.65 -10.50 -14.16
N VAL A 54 7.67 -10.33 -12.83
CA VAL A 54 6.47 -10.14 -11.99
C VAL A 54 6.47 -8.72 -11.43
N THR A 55 5.95 -7.78 -12.23
CA THR A 55 5.86 -6.37 -11.85
C THR A 55 4.97 -6.15 -10.62
N ALA A 56 5.06 -4.98 -9.97
CA ALA A 56 4.23 -4.66 -8.82
C ALA A 56 2.72 -4.72 -9.15
N LYS A 57 2.33 -4.14 -10.30
CA LYS A 57 0.97 -4.28 -10.85
C LYS A 57 0.58 -5.74 -11.08
N LYS A 58 1.48 -6.56 -11.62
CA LYS A 58 1.22 -8.00 -11.81
C LYS A 58 1.02 -8.73 -10.48
N ARG A 59 1.79 -8.41 -9.43
CA ARG A 59 1.58 -8.99 -8.09
C ARG A 59 0.20 -8.63 -7.53
N ALA A 60 -0.22 -7.38 -7.67
CA ALA A 60 -1.54 -6.93 -7.25
C ALA A 60 -2.69 -7.65 -8.01
N GLN A 61 -2.52 -7.86 -9.31
CA GLN A 61 -3.45 -8.67 -10.13
C GLN A 61 -3.52 -10.13 -9.69
N ILE A 62 -2.37 -10.74 -9.38
CA ILE A 62 -2.31 -12.11 -8.87
C ILE A 62 -3.09 -12.19 -7.55
N TRP A 63 -2.83 -11.27 -6.62
CA TRP A 63 -3.53 -11.21 -5.35
C TRP A 63 -5.05 -11.08 -5.51
N GLN A 64 -5.49 -10.15 -6.35
CA GLN A 64 -6.91 -9.90 -6.61
C GLN A 64 -7.60 -11.17 -7.12
N LYS A 65 -7.08 -11.74 -8.21
CA LYS A 65 -7.68 -12.92 -8.85
C LYS A 65 -7.69 -14.14 -7.93
N THR A 66 -6.61 -14.37 -7.19
CA THR A 66 -6.50 -15.55 -6.29
C THR A 66 -7.33 -15.41 -5.02
N THR A 67 -7.64 -14.18 -4.62
CA THR A 67 -8.61 -13.94 -3.54
C THR A 67 -10.04 -14.14 -4.03
N GLU A 68 -10.39 -13.66 -5.22
CA GLU A 68 -11.71 -13.89 -5.84
C GLU A 68 -12.00 -15.37 -6.11
N GLU A 69 -10.98 -16.13 -6.51
CA GLU A 69 -11.09 -17.56 -6.82
C GLU A 69 -10.78 -18.48 -5.61
N GLU A 70 -10.58 -17.91 -4.41
CA GLU A 70 -10.23 -18.64 -3.17
C GLU A 70 -9.01 -19.59 -3.32
N LEU A 71 -8.04 -19.19 -4.14
CA LEU A 71 -6.82 -19.96 -4.41
C LEU A 71 -5.73 -19.62 -3.39
N SER A 72 -5.29 -20.61 -2.60
CA SER A 72 -4.14 -20.49 -1.68
C SER A 72 -2.88 -21.14 -2.24
N ASP A 73 -2.95 -22.45 -2.49
CA ASP A 73 -1.84 -23.25 -2.99
C ASP A 73 -2.10 -23.60 -4.45
N ILE A 74 -1.18 -23.21 -5.33
CA ILE A 74 -1.30 -23.47 -6.77
C ILE A 74 -0.01 -24.10 -7.29
N SER A 75 -0.15 -25.04 -8.22
CA SER A 75 1.03 -25.56 -8.92
C SER A 75 1.66 -24.46 -9.78
N LEU A 76 2.98 -24.51 -9.97
CA LEU A 76 3.68 -23.54 -10.82
C LEU A 76 3.13 -23.54 -12.26
N ARG A 77 2.74 -24.73 -12.76
CA ARG A 77 2.10 -24.87 -14.08
C ARG A 77 0.77 -24.10 -14.14
N GLN A 78 -0.07 -24.24 -13.13
CA GLN A 78 -1.35 -23.53 -13.04
C GLN A 78 -1.13 -22.02 -12.88
N PHE A 79 -0.21 -21.59 -12.03
CA PHE A 79 0.16 -20.18 -11.87
C PHE A 79 0.52 -19.55 -13.21
N ILE A 80 1.34 -20.24 -14.00
CA ILE A 80 1.78 -19.72 -15.28
C ILE A 80 0.64 -19.68 -16.28
N GLN A 81 -0.18 -20.71 -16.35
CA GLN A 81 -1.37 -20.72 -17.23
C GLN A 81 -2.34 -19.57 -16.92
N LEU A 82 -2.46 -19.18 -15.64
CA LEU A 82 -3.37 -18.10 -15.22
C LEU A 82 -2.81 -16.70 -15.49
N PHE A 83 -1.50 -16.49 -15.32
CA PHE A 83 -0.93 -15.13 -15.24
C PHE A 83 0.09 -14.79 -16.32
N PHE A 84 0.61 -15.79 -17.04
CA PHE A 84 1.72 -15.64 -17.98
C PHE A 84 1.51 -16.48 -19.26
N GLN A 85 2.36 -16.23 -20.25
CA GLN A 85 2.42 -17.10 -21.43
C GLN A 85 3.21 -18.37 -21.09
N PRO A 86 2.83 -19.57 -21.59
CA PRO A 86 3.54 -20.82 -21.30
C PRO A 86 5.03 -20.81 -21.65
N THR A 87 5.45 -19.95 -22.59
CA THR A 87 6.86 -19.78 -22.96
C THR A 87 7.72 -19.19 -21.84
N LYS A 88 7.12 -18.56 -20.80
CA LYS A 88 7.83 -17.95 -19.67
C LYS A 88 8.15 -18.93 -18.53
N ILE A 89 7.78 -20.21 -18.63
CA ILE A 89 7.92 -21.16 -17.51
C ILE A 89 9.36 -21.27 -17.02
N GLU A 90 10.30 -21.55 -17.92
CA GLU A 90 11.69 -21.76 -17.53
C GLU A 90 12.34 -20.47 -17.01
N GLN A 91 11.98 -19.31 -17.58
CA GLN A 91 12.42 -18.02 -17.07
C GLN A 91 11.93 -17.78 -15.62
N LEU A 92 10.64 -17.96 -15.35
CA LEU A 92 10.08 -17.75 -14.01
C LEU A 92 10.66 -18.72 -12.98
N LYS A 93 10.89 -19.99 -13.36
CA LYS A 93 11.59 -20.96 -12.49
C LYS A 93 12.98 -20.48 -12.10
N GLN A 94 13.74 -19.98 -13.07
CA GLN A 94 15.10 -19.47 -12.83
C GLN A 94 15.07 -18.22 -11.94
N GLU A 95 14.15 -17.28 -12.20
CA GLU A 95 13.99 -16.06 -11.39
C GLU A 95 13.60 -16.39 -9.95
N LEU A 96 12.65 -17.30 -9.73
CA LEU A 96 12.23 -17.74 -8.38
C LEU A 96 13.37 -18.46 -7.64
N ALA A 97 14.12 -19.32 -8.33
CA ALA A 97 15.25 -20.03 -7.73
C ALA A 97 16.41 -19.11 -7.33
N ALA A 98 16.52 -17.93 -7.97
CA ALA A 98 17.54 -16.92 -7.67
C ALA A 98 17.10 -15.93 -6.56
N ALA A 99 15.82 -15.94 -6.16
CA ALA A 99 15.30 -15.03 -5.17
C ALA A 99 15.84 -15.35 -3.75
N PRO A 100 16.05 -14.32 -2.91
CA PRO A 100 16.58 -14.54 -1.57
C PRO A 100 15.52 -15.14 -0.62
N SER A 101 15.99 -15.85 0.41
CA SER A 101 15.15 -16.23 1.56
C SER A 101 14.95 -15.05 2.51
N LEU A 102 13.79 -14.98 3.18
CA LEU A 102 13.32 -13.93 4.11
C LEU A 102 14.25 -13.59 5.30
N ALA A 103 15.43 -14.21 5.41
CA ALA A 103 16.21 -14.26 6.64
C ALA A 103 16.70 -12.89 7.15
N ASN A 104 16.67 -11.81 6.35
CA ASN A 104 17.31 -10.54 6.72
C ASN A 104 16.54 -9.24 6.40
N ASP A 105 15.40 -9.29 5.70
CA ASP A 105 14.75 -8.04 5.26
C ASP A 105 13.68 -7.59 6.27
N LYS A 106 14.01 -6.57 7.08
CA LYS A 106 13.17 -6.11 8.20
C LYS A 106 12.13 -5.07 7.82
N ASN A 107 12.26 -4.48 6.63
CA ASN A 107 11.49 -3.32 6.21
C ASN A 107 10.47 -3.68 5.12
N ILE A 108 9.75 -4.78 5.36
CA ILE A 108 8.72 -5.30 4.46
C ILE A 108 7.42 -5.47 5.25
N LEU A 109 6.31 -5.10 4.63
CA LEU A 109 4.97 -5.27 5.14
C LEU A 109 4.18 -6.13 4.15
N PHE A 110 3.54 -7.18 4.65
CA PHE A 110 2.75 -8.12 3.84
C PHE A 110 1.25 -7.96 4.12
N ILE A 111 0.41 -8.16 3.11
CA ILE A 111 -1.04 -7.91 3.16
C ILE A 111 -1.81 -8.75 4.20
N GLU A 112 -1.32 -9.96 4.49
CA GLU A 112 -1.85 -10.87 5.50
C GLU A 112 -1.44 -10.48 6.94
N GLU A 113 -0.63 -9.43 7.12
CA GLU A 113 -0.28 -8.96 8.46
C GLU A 113 -1.38 -8.07 9.06
N ASP A 114 -1.60 -8.22 10.37
CA ASP A 114 -2.53 -7.36 11.13
C ASP A 114 -2.14 -5.88 11.08
N THR A 115 -0.85 -5.59 10.91
CA THR A 115 -0.33 -4.23 10.75
C THR A 115 -0.58 -3.64 9.37
N TYR A 116 -1.04 -4.44 8.40
CA TYR A 116 -1.36 -3.94 7.07
C TYR A 116 -2.67 -3.13 7.10
N PRO A 117 -2.70 -1.91 6.52
CA PRO A 117 -3.86 -1.02 6.60
C PRO A 117 -5.12 -1.67 6.00
N SER A 118 -6.19 -1.75 6.79
CA SER A 118 -7.47 -2.30 6.33
C SER A 118 -8.01 -1.58 5.08
N LEU A 119 -7.97 -0.25 5.07
CA LEU A 119 -8.41 0.56 3.93
C LEU A 119 -7.64 0.24 2.64
N LEU A 120 -6.35 -0.07 2.75
CA LEU A 120 -5.54 -0.43 1.60
C LEU A 120 -5.78 -1.89 1.17
N ARG A 121 -6.25 -2.75 2.07
CA ARG A 121 -6.62 -4.14 1.73
C ARG A 121 -7.91 -4.20 0.93
N GLU A 122 -8.80 -3.23 1.12
CA GLU A 122 -10.13 -3.14 0.49
C GLU A 122 -10.10 -2.63 -0.96
N ILE A 123 -9.01 -2.00 -1.41
CA ILE A 123 -8.98 -1.44 -2.77
C ILE A 123 -8.90 -2.55 -3.82
N TYR A 124 -9.36 -2.26 -5.03
CA TYR A 124 -9.11 -3.13 -6.18
C TYR A 124 -7.60 -3.22 -6.49
N GLU A 125 -7.09 -4.44 -6.64
CA GLU A 125 -5.67 -4.75 -6.81
C GLU A 125 -4.79 -4.15 -5.69
N PRO A 126 -5.00 -4.58 -4.43
CA PRO A 126 -4.19 -4.13 -3.30
C PRO A 126 -2.76 -4.71 -3.42
N PRO A 127 -1.71 -3.97 -2.99
CA PRO A 127 -0.34 -4.48 -3.08
C PRO A 127 -0.10 -5.57 -2.02
N PRO A 128 0.20 -6.83 -2.42
CA PRO A 128 0.38 -7.91 -1.45
C PRO A 128 1.66 -7.78 -0.61
N ILE A 129 2.61 -6.96 -1.08
CA ILE A 129 3.90 -6.69 -0.45
C ILE A 129 4.25 -5.22 -0.64
N LEU A 130 4.71 -4.59 0.44
CA LEU A 130 5.19 -3.22 0.48
C LEU A 130 6.57 -3.17 1.15
N PHE A 131 7.45 -2.34 0.63
CA PHE A 131 8.74 -1.99 1.23
C PHE A 131 8.61 -0.61 1.85
N TYR A 132 9.25 -0.39 3.00
CA TYR A 132 9.14 0.88 3.70
C TYR A 132 10.44 1.36 4.33
N GLU A 133 10.49 2.63 4.74
CA GLU A 133 11.55 3.19 5.57
C GLU A 133 10.95 4.25 6.48
N GLY A 134 11.18 4.15 7.79
CA GLY A 134 10.63 5.07 8.80
C GLY A 134 9.58 4.43 9.71
N GLN A 135 8.60 5.22 10.13
CA GLN A 135 7.68 4.90 11.21
C GLN A 135 6.43 4.18 10.71
N LEU A 136 6.45 2.84 10.76
CA LEU A 136 5.31 2.01 10.31
C LEU A 136 4.02 2.26 11.12
N SER A 137 4.13 2.76 12.37
CA SER A 137 2.98 3.09 13.22
C SER A 137 2.03 4.12 12.59
N LEU A 138 2.52 4.98 11.68
CA LEU A 138 1.70 5.99 11.00
C LEU A 138 0.59 5.37 10.12
N LEU A 139 0.74 4.11 9.73
CA LEU A 139 -0.29 3.37 9.00
C LEU A 139 -1.56 3.09 9.81
N LYS A 140 -1.49 3.24 11.14
CA LYS A 140 -2.66 3.11 12.04
C LYS A 140 -3.45 4.40 12.17
N GLU A 141 -2.86 5.54 11.78
CA GLU A 141 -3.50 6.84 11.88
C GLU A 141 -4.46 7.10 10.71
N LYS A 142 -5.33 8.11 10.89
CA LYS A 142 -6.23 8.53 9.83
C LYS A 142 -5.44 9.27 8.75
N GLY A 143 -5.40 8.73 7.54
CA GLY A 143 -4.70 9.32 6.40
C GLY A 143 -5.58 10.27 5.57
N LEU A 144 -5.07 11.46 5.24
CA LEU A 144 -5.60 12.32 4.18
C LEU A 144 -4.60 12.35 3.02
N ALA A 145 -5.04 11.91 1.84
CA ALA A 145 -4.25 12.07 0.63
C ALA A 145 -4.25 13.54 0.20
N VAL A 146 -3.09 14.10 -0.13
CA VAL A 146 -2.97 15.47 -0.62
C VAL A 146 -2.21 15.44 -1.93
N VAL A 147 -2.86 15.87 -3.01
CA VAL A 147 -2.32 15.79 -4.37
C VAL A 147 -2.57 17.09 -5.14
N GLY A 148 -1.80 17.31 -6.19
CA GLY A 148 -2.09 18.43 -7.09
C GLY A 148 -1.04 18.65 -8.17
N ALA A 149 -1.01 19.88 -8.67
CA ALA A 149 -0.19 20.28 -9.80
C ALA A 149 1.31 20.14 -9.51
N ARG A 150 2.04 19.53 -10.46
CA ARG A 150 3.51 19.50 -10.43
C ARG A 150 4.13 20.89 -10.59
N LYS A 151 3.48 21.75 -11.37
CA LYS A 151 3.81 23.17 -11.51
C LYS A 151 2.76 23.97 -10.71
N MET A 152 2.95 24.03 -9.40
CA MET A 152 2.04 24.78 -8.52
C MET A 152 2.20 26.29 -8.70
N THR A 153 1.11 27.03 -8.53
CA THR A 153 1.14 28.49 -8.50
C THR A 153 1.52 29.01 -7.11
N PRO A 154 1.79 30.32 -6.95
CA PRO A 154 1.87 30.92 -5.62
C PRO A 154 0.60 30.67 -4.80
N TYR A 155 -0.58 30.72 -5.42
CA TYR A 155 -1.85 30.42 -4.75
C TYR A 155 -1.86 28.99 -4.20
N GLY A 156 -1.59 27.97 -5.04
CA GLY A 156 -1.53 26.57 -4.61
C GLY A 156 -0.51 26.31 -3.51
N SER A 157 0.65 26.97 -3.58
CA SER A 157 1.68 26.90 -2.53
C SER A 157 1.18 27.43 -1.19
N HIS A 158 0.52 28.61 -1.18
CA HIS A 158 -0.04 29.20 0.04
C HIS A 158 -1.23 28.40 0.57
N ALA A 159 -2.13 27.95 -0.31
CA ALA A 159 -3.28 27.13 0.07
C ALA A 159 -2.83 25.81 0.72
N THR A 160 -1.84 25.14 0.13
CA THR A 160 -1.25 23.92 0.72
C THR A 160 -0.67 24.20 2.10
N GLU A 161 0.17 25.24 2.24
CA GLU A 161 0.77 25.59 3.53
C GLU A 161 -0.29 25.89 4.60
N HIS A 162 -1.27 26.72 4.25
CA HIS A 162 -2.32 27.17 5.16
C HIS A 162 -3.17 26.01 5.66
N ILE A 163 -3.69 25.19 4.75
CA ILE A 163 -4.56 24.06 5.10
C ILE A 163 -3.78 23.01 5.89
N ILE A 164 -2.58 22.64 5.46
CA ILE A 164 -1.80 21.59 6.12
C ILE A 164 -1.35 22.01 7.51
N LYS A 165 -0.90 23.26 7.69
CA LYS A 165 -0.52 23.80 9.00
C LYS A 165 -1.65 23.67 10.04
N GLU A 166 -2.90 23.86 9.63
CA GLU A 166 -4.04 23.73 10.54
C GLU A 166 -4.41 22.26 10.80
N LEU A 167 -4.27 21.40 9.79
CA LEU A 167 -4.55 19.97 9.91
C LEU A 167 -3.57 19.22 10.81
N VAL A 168 -2.29 19.63 10.90
CA VAL A 168 -1.30 18.95 11.75
C VAL A 168 -1.61 19.02 13.24
N ALA A 169 -2.49 19.92 13.68
CA ALA A 169 -2.97 19.98 15.06
C ALA A 169 -3.94 18.83 15.40
N CYS A 170 -4.39 18.06 14.41
CA CYS A 170 -5.26 16.90 14.56
C CYS A 170 -4.47 15.59 14.36
N PRO A 171 -4.95 14.44 14.89
CA PRO A 171 -4.33 13.12 14.69
C PRO A 171 -4.59 12.59 13.27
N LEU A 172 -4.02 13.29 12.28
CA LEU A 172 -4.18 13.05 10.86
C LEU A 172 -2.78 12.97 10.22
N THR A 173 -2.57 11.94 9.41
CA THR A 173 -1.34 11.76 8.66
C THR A 173 -1.53 12.24 7.21
N ILE A 174 -0.64 13.11 6.74
CA ILE A 174 -0.65 13.60 5.36
C ILE A 174 0.02 12.57 4.44
N ILE A 175 -0.73 12.05 3.46
CA ILE A 175 -0.25 11.05 2.51
C ILE A 175 -0.09 11.69 1.14
N SER A 176 1.07 11.55 0.52
CA SER A 176 1.30 12.09 -0.82
C SER A 176 2.36 11.30 -1.59
N GLY A 177 2.64 11.73 -2.81
CA GLY A 177 3.42 11.00 -3.78
C GLY A 177 4.88 11.43 -3.94
N LEU A 178 5.39 12.33 -3.08
CA LEU A 178 6.72 12.93 -3.19
C LEU A 178 7.01 13.62 -4.55
N ALA A 179 6.01 13.85 -5.40
CA ALA A 179 6.23 14.55 -6.66
C ALA A 179 6.63 16.01 -6.43
N VAL A 180 7.21 16.66 -7.45
CA VAL A 180 7.42 18.12 -7.44
C VAL A 180 6.07 18.84 -7.32
N GLY A 181 6.08 20.08 -6.83
CA GLY A 181 4.87 20.89 -6.68
C GLY A 181 4.10 20.57 -5.39
N ILE A 182 2.78 20.39 -5.50
CA ILE A 182 1.87 20.25 -4.36
C ILE A 182 2.28 19.09 -3.44
N ASP A 183 2.61 17.91 -3.96
CA ASP A 183 3.01 16.76 -3.14
C ASP A 183 4.20 17.08 -2.22
N GLY A 184 5.28 17.61 -2.80
CA GLY A 184 6.45 18.04 -2.03
C GLY A 184 6.13 19.13 -1.01
N LYS A 185 5.29 20.10 -1.40
CA LYS A 185 4.86 21.20 -0.52
C LYS A 185 4.03 20.68 0.66
N ALA A 186 3.15 19.72 0.44
CA ALA A 186 2.34 19.09 1.49
C ALA A 186 3.21 18.35 2.51
N HIS A 187 4.21 17.57 2.05
CA HIS A 187 5.17 16.91 2.93
C HIS A 187 6.02 17.92 3.72
N HIS A 188 6.50 18.99 3.06
CA HIS A 188 7.24 20.05 3.74
C HIS A 188 6.40 20.70 4.84
N ALA A 189 5.18 21.15 4.51
CA ALA A 189 4.27 21.76 5.47
C ALA A 189 3.97 20.84 6.65
N ALA A 190 3.69 19.55 6.39
CA ALA A 190 3.46 18.57 7.45
C ALA A 190 4.68 18.46 8.40
N LEU A 191 5.88 18.28 7.85
CA LEU A 191 7.10 18.15 8.65
C LEU A 191 7.51 19.43 9.37
N ASP A 192 7.38 20.59 8.72
CA ASP A 192 7.80 21.90 9.23
C ASP A 192 6.91 22.34 10.41
N HIS A 193 5.64 21.95 10.42
CA HIS A 193 4.70 22.21 11.52
C HIS A 193 4.57 21.04 12.50
N GLY A 194 5.43 20.02 12.40
CA GLY A 194 5.53 18.93 13.38
C GLY A 194 4.44 17.85 13.28
N GLY A 195 3.74 17.77 12.14
CA GLY A 195 2.79 16.70 11.85
C GLY A 195 3.40 15.47 11.19
N ASN A 196 2.55 14.46 10.98
CA ASN A 196 2.93 13.17 10.41
C ASN A 196 2.74 13.15 8.88
N THR A 197 3.62 12.42 8.19
CA THR A 197 3.49 12.27 6.74
C THR A 197 4.00 10.93 6.20
N ILE A 198 3.32 10.42 5.17
CA ILE A 198 3.68 9.21 4.43
C ILE A 198 3.88 9.57 2.96
N ALA A 199 5.08 9.32 2.43
CA ALA A 199 5.34 9.39 1.00
C ALA A 199 5.27 8.00 0.38
N VAL A 200 4.25 7.77 -0.44
CA VAL A 200 4.18 6.57 -1.29
C VAL A 200 5.05 6.83 -2.51
N LEU A 201 5.88 5.90 -3.00
CA LEU A 201 6.85 6.14 -4.08
C LEU A 201 6.51 5.35 -5.36
N GLY A 202 6.75 5.95 -6.53
CA GLY A 202 6.71 5.28 -7.84
C GLY A 202 8.03 4.61 -8.25
N SER A 203 8.94 4.44 -7.28
CA SER A 203 10.22 3.77 -7.43
C SER A 203 10.54 2.96 -6.17
N GLY A 204 11.57 2.13 -6.23
CA GLY A 204 12.13 1.48 -5.06
C GLY A 204 12.87 2.47 -4.17
N LEU A 205 13.02 2.12 -2.89
CA LEU A 205 13.65 2.96 -1.86
C LEU A 205 15.11 3.34 -2.19
N ALA A 206 15.84 2.51 -2.93
CA ALA A 206 17.22 2.83 -3.35
C ALA A 206 17.29 3.80 -4.54
N ASN A 207 16.15 4.15 -5.15
CA ASN A 207 16.08 4.97 -6.36
C ASN A 207 15.03 6.08 -6.22
N ILE A 208 15.12 6.87 -5.14
CA ILE A 208 14.20 7.99 -4.87
C ILE A 208 14.12 8.93 -6.07
N TYR A 209 12.88 9.25 -6.46
CA TYR A 209 12.54 10.21 -7.51
C TYR A 209 11.44 11.16 -7.02
N PRO A 210 11.50 12.47 -7.34
CA PRO A 210 12.56 13.14 -8.12
C PRO A 210 13.83 13.39 -7.31
N LYS A 211 14.99 13.48 -7.97
CA LYS A 211 16.30 13.66 -7.29
C LYS A 211 16.35 14.91 -6.40
N GLN A 212 15.66 15.98 -6.79
CA GLN A 212 15.59 17.21 -5.98
C GLN A 212 14.90 17.01 -4.62
N HIS A 213 14.10 15.96 -4.45
CA HIS A 213 13.43 15.62 -3.19
C HIS A 213 14.19 14.58 -2.38
N LEU A 214 15.47 14.28 -2.71
CA LEU A 214 16.28 13.37 -1.91
C LEU A 214 16.39 13.80 -0.45
N GLU A 215 16.55 15.11 -0.20
CA GLU A 215 16.63 15.62 1.17
C GLU A 215 15.28 15.56 1.89
N LEU A 216 14.20 15.89 1.18
CA LEU A 216 12.85 15.72 1.71
C LEU A 216 12.55 14.25 2.05
N ALA A 217 12.94 13.31 1.18
CA ALA A 217 12.78 11.88 1.44
C ALA A 217 13.52 11.43 2.70
N ARG A 218 14.75 11.91 2.93
CA ARG A 218 15.50 11.62 4.18
C ARG A 218 14.78 12.16 5.40
N ARG A 219 14.26 13.39 5.33
CA ARG A 219 13.46 13.97 6.41
C ARG A 219 12.21 13.15 6.70
N ILE A 220 11.53 12.66 5.66
CA ILE A 220 10.37 11.77 5.80
C ILE A 220 10.79 10.41 6.37
N ALA A 221 11.87 9.79 5.92
CA ALA A 221 12.34 8.53 6.51
C ALA A 221 12.66 8.66 8.02
N ALA A 222 13.18 9.82 8.44
CA ALA A 222 13.53 10.06 9.84
C ALA A 222 12.32 10.33 10.76
N LYS A 223 11.27 11.01 10.27
CA LYS A 223 10.13 11.49 11.10
C LYS A 223 8.75 11.01 10.64
N GLY A 224 8.68 10.43 9.46
CA GLY A 224 7.48 9.95 8.78
C GLY A 224 7.69 8.55 8.25
N LEU A 225 7.12 8.26 7.07
CA LEU A 225 7.24 6.96 6.41
C LEU A 225 7.41 7.12 4.89
N LEU A 226 8.44 6.48 4.33
CA LEU A 226 8.52 6.18 2.90
C LEU A 226 7.91 4.79 2.67
N LEU A 227 7.10 4.64 1.62
CA LEU A 227 6.39 3.39 1.31
C LEU A 227 6.41 3.13 -0.19
N THR A 228 6.62 1.90 -0.63
CA THR A 228 6.57 1.54 -2.06
C THR A 228 6.19 0.09 -2.25
N GLU A 229 5.46 -0.20 -3.31
CA GLU A 229 5.22 -1.58 -3.75
C GLU A 229 6.36 -2.13 -4.61
N HIS A 230 7.27 -1.28 -5.07
CA HIS A 230 8.37 -1.68 -5.94
C HIS A 230 9.55 -2.20 -5.11
N HIS A 231 10.19 -3.26 -5.62
CA HIS A 231 11.44 -3.76 -5.04
C HIS A 231 12.48 -2.62 -4.91
N PRO A 232 13.31 -2.55 -3.85
CA PRO A 232 14.18 -1.41 -3.56
C PRO A 232 15.06 -0.94 -4.73
N SER A 233 15.51 -1.85 -5.59
CA SER A 233 16.38 -1.55 -6.73
C SER A 233 15.65 -0.96 -7.97
N ILE A 234 14.32 -0.92 -7.98
CA ILE A 234 13.53 -0.50 -9.15
C ILE A 234 13.60 1.02 -9.34
N LYS A 235 13.93 1.45 -10.56
CA LYS A 235 13.93 2.86 -10.96
C LYS A 235 12.51 3.35 -11.26
N ALA A 236 12.28 4.66 -11.12
CA ALA A 236 11.02 5.29 -11.51
C ALA A 236 10.82 5.23 -13.03
N ASN A 237 9.63 4.80 -13.46
CA ASN A 237 9.16 4.90 -14.84
C ASN A 237 7.83 5.69 -14.87
N SER A 238 7.49 6.26 -16.03
CA SER A 238 6.31 7.11 -16.17
C SER A 238 5.00 6.39 -15.80
N TRP A 239 4.86 5.11 -16.13
CA TRP A 239 3.67 4.31 -15.82
C TRP A 239 3.59 3.88 -14.34
N HIS A 240 4.68 3.94 -13.57
CA HIS A 240 4.63 3.64 -12.13
C HIS A 240 3.86 4.71 -11.35
N PHE A 241 3.83 5.97 -11.80
CA PHE A 241 3.18 7.03 -11.04
C PHE A 241 1.65 6.88 -11.01
N PRO A 242 0.95 6.63 -12.15
CA PRO A 242 -0.47 6.29 -12.10
C PRO A 242 -0.76 5.01 -11.30
N GLU A 243 0.06 3.96 -11.42
CA GLU A 243 -0.12 2.71 -10.67
C GLU A 243 -0.06 2.95 -9.16
N ARG A 244 0.94 3.70 -8.70
CA ARG A 244 1.16 4.05 -7.30
C ARG A 244 0.01 4.86 -6.71
N ASN A 245 -0.66 5.71 -7.49
CA ASN A 245 -1.68 6.62 -6.97
C ASN A 245 -2.85 5.89 -6.29
N ARG A 246 -3.17 4.65 -6.69
CA ARG A 246 -4.20 3.83 -6.00
C ARG A 246 -3.85 3.55 -4.54
N ILE A 247 -2.56 3.50 -4.21
CA ILE A 247 -2.06 3.29 -2.84
C ILE A 247 -2.19 4.58 -2.04
N ILE A 248 -1.94 5.75 -2.66
CA ILE A 248 -2.13 7.05 -1.99
C ILE A 248 -3.59 7.20 -1.58
N SER A 249 -4.53 7.06 -2.51
CA SER A 249 -5.95 7.14 -2.20
C SER A 249 -6.41 5.99 -1.30
N GLY A 250 -5.88 4.78 -1.51
CA GLY A 250 -6.26 3.57 -0.77
C GLY A 250 -5.85 3.59 0.70
N LEU A 251 -4.77 4.28 1.04
CA LEU A 251 -4.37 4.53 2.43
C LEU A 251 -5.19 5.63 3.11
N SER A 252 -5.95 6.41 2.34
CA SER A 252 -6.63 7.61 2.82
C SER A 252 -8.13 7.41 2.98
N ARG A 253 -8.73 8.16 3.91
CA ARG A 253 -10.20 8.28 4.01
C ARG A 253 -10.77 9.37 3.12
N GLY A 254 -9.90 10.30 2.70
CA GLY A 254 -10.25 11.36 1.76
C GLY A 254 -9.02 11.84 0.98
N THR A 255 -9.27 12.40 -0.19
CA THR A 255 -8.24 12.96 -1.08
C THR A 255 -8.50 14.44 -1.33
N LEU A 256 -7.58 15.29 -0.91
CA LEU A 256 -7.55 16.72 -1.14
C LEU A 256 -6.75 17.06 -2.40
N VAL A 257 -7.42 17.69 -3.35
CA VAL A 257 -6.82 18.23 -4.57
C VAL A 257 -6.68 19.75 -4.45
N ILE A 258 -5.43 20.24 -4.37
CA ILE A 258 -5.17 21.68 -4.18
C ILE A 258 -5.23 22.45 -5.51
N GLU A 259 -4.54 21.95 -6.53
CA GLU A 259 -4.54 22.51 -7.88
C GLU A 259 -4.49 21.37 -8.89
N ALA A 260 -5.26 21.48 -9.97
CA ALA A 260 -5.25 20.53 -11.06
C ALA A 260 -5.74 21.21 -12.34
N ALA A 261 -5.01 21.05 -13.44
CA ALA A 261 -5.58 21.23 -14.77
C ALA A 261 -6.48 20.03 -15.12
N THR A 262 -7.40 20.20 -16.07
CA THR A 262 -8.33 19.12 -16.53
C THR A 262 -7.63 17.85 -17.04
N SER A 263 -6.36 17.93 -17.46
CA SER A 263 -5.54 16.77 -17.87
C SER A 263 -4.52 16.32 -16.82
N SER A 264 -4.63 16.81 -15.58
CA SER A 264 -3.65 16.54 -14.52
C SER A 264 -3.74 15.12 -13.99
N GLY A 265 -2.57 14.49 -13.76
CA GLY A 265 -2.50 13.17 -13.11
C GLY A 265 -3.02 13.16 -11.66
N SER A 266 -3.18 14.31 -11.01
CA SER A 266 -3.87 14.44 -9.72
C SER A 266 -5.34 14.03 -9.80
N LEU A 267 -6.02 14.29 -10.94
CA LEU A 267 -7.42 13.91 -11.14
C LEU A 267 -7.60 12.39 -11.23
N ILE A 268 -6.57 11.67 -11.69
CA ILE A 268 -6.55 10.20 -11.64
C ILE A 268 -6.66 9.73 -10.18
N THR A 269 -5.96 10.38 -9.25
CA THR A 269 -6.01 10.03 -7.83
C THR A 269 -7.37 10.36 -7.22
N ALA A 270 -7.98 11.48 -7.61
CA ALA A 270 -9.35 11.83 -7.18
C ALA A 270 -10.37 10.80 -7.67
N ASN A 271 -10.28 10.36 -8.93
CA ASN A 271 -11.16 9.32 -9.46
C ASN A 271 -10.94 7.98 -8.76
N LEU A 272 -9.68 7.57 -8.54
CA LEU A 272 -9.38 6.37 -7.77
C LEU A 272 -9.91 6.45 -6.34
N ALA A 273 -9.91 7.62 -5.71
CA ALA A 273 -10.52 7.82 -4.40
C ALA A 273 -12.03 7.59 -4.44
N LEU A 274 -12.75 8.09 -5.45
CA LEU A 274 -14.17 7.82 -5.64
C LEU A 274 -14.45 6.32 -5.87
N ASP A 275 -13.68 5.68 -6.75
CA ASP A 275 -13.79 4.23 -7.02
C ASP A 275 -13.58 3.38 -5.75
N GLN A 276 -12.78 3.90 -4.81
CA GLN A 276 -12.47 3.27 -3.52
C GLN A 276 -13.43 3.71 -2.39
N ASN A 277 -14.52 4.39 -2.72
CA ASN A 277 -15.49 4.94 -1.76
C ASN A 277 -14.84 5.86 -0.71
N ARG A 278 -13.91 6.71 -1.16
CA ARG A 278 -13.25 7.74 -0.33
C ARG A 278 -13.79 9.11 -0.70
N LEU A 279 -13.76 10.03 0.26
CA LEU A 279 -14.19 11.41 0.00
C LEU A 279 -13.20 12.12 -0.92
N VAL A 280 -13.70 13.01 -1.77
CA VAL A 280 -12.87 13.92 -2.57
C VAL A 280 -13.14 15.35 -2.14
N TYR A 281 -12.04 16.04 -1.89
CA TYR A 281 -11.99 17.43 -1.50
C TYR A 281 -11.24 18.22 -2.57
N ALA A 282 -11.69 19.45 -2.84
CA ALA A 282 -11.06 20.29 -3.83
C ALA A 282 -11.00 21.75 -3.36
N VAL A 283 -9.83 22.36 -3.54
CA VAL A 283 -9.64 23.79 -3.28
C VAL A 283 -10.17 24.58 -4.49
N PRO A 284 -11.11 25.52 -4.29
CA PRO A 284 -11.65 26.33 -5.38
C PRO A 284 -10.58 27.31 -5.87
N GLY A 285 -10.64 27.70 -7.13
CA GLY A 285 -9.72 28.70 -7.65
C GLY A 285 -10.30 29.57 -8.76
N ASN A 286 -9.49 30.50 -9.26
CA ASN A 286 -9.91 31.44 -10.28
C ASN A 286 -10.33 30.70 -11.56
N ILE A 287 -11.54 30.97 -12.07
CA ILE A 287 -12.07 30.33 -13.28
C ILE A 287 -11.25 30.62 -14.56
N PHE A 288 -10.43 31.67 -14.54
CA PHE A 288 -9.51 32.01 -15.63
C PHE A 288 -8.13 31.35 -15.49
N ASP A 289 -7.81 30.77 -14.32
CA ASP A 289 -6.56 30.06 -14.12
C ASP A 289 -6.71 28.58 -14.51
N LYS A 290 -5.87 28.15 -15.46
CA LYS A 290 -5.84 26.76 -15.90
C LYS A 290 -5.46 25.80 -14.77
N ALA A 291 -4.68 26.25 -13.78
CA ALA A 291 -4.28 25.45 -12.63
C ALA A 291 -5.47 25.09 -11.72
N SER A 292 -6.58 25.82 -11.78
CA SER A 292 -7.79 25.59 -10.98
C SER A 292 -8.92 24.92 -11.76
N SER A 293 -8.78 24.75 -13.08
CA SER A 293 -9.86 24.21 -13.93
C SER A 293 -10.36 22.83 -13.49
N GLY A 294 -9.45 21.92 -13.13
CA GLY A 294 -9.78 20.57 -12.67
C GLY A 294 -10.34 20.55 -11.26
N THR A 295 -9.86 21.38 -10.33
CA THR A 295 -10.46 21.44 -8.98
C THR A 295 -11.85 22.05 -9.01
N ASN A 296 -12.07 23.10 -9.80
CA ASN A 296 -13.40 23.67 -10.02
C ASN A 296 -14.35 22.67 -10.70
N GLN A 297 -13.85 21.84 -11.62
CA GLN A 297 -14.64 20.76 -12.22
C GLN A 297 -15.02 19.70 -11.18
N LEU A 298 -14.07 19.22 -10.36
CA LEU A 298 -14.36 18.28 -9.27
C LEU A 298 -15.45 18.81 -8.33
N ILE A 299 -15.40 20.11 -8.00
CA ILE A 299 -16.42 20.77 -7.17
C ILE A 299 -17.79 20.72 -7.87
N ALA A 300 -17.85 21.03 -9.16
CA ALA A 300 -19.09 20.95 -9.93
C ALA A 300 -19.65 19.51 -10.02
N GLU A 301 -18.78 18.50 -9.95
CA GLU A 301 -19.10 17.08 -9.94
C GLU A 301 -19.43 16.53 -8.54
N GLY A 302 -19.37 17.36 -7.50
CA GLY A 302 -19.80 17.03 -6.14
C GLY A 302 -18.67 16.81 -5.13
N ALA A 303 -17.42 17.11 -5.46
CA ALA A 303 -16.35 17.16 -4.47
C ALA A 303 -16.62 18.24 -3.41
N ILE A 304 -16.21 17.97 -2.17
CA ILE A 304 -16.39 18.89 -1.05
C ILE A 304 -15.43 20.07 -1.23
N VAL A 305 -15.97 21.29 -1.21
CA VAL A 305 -15.19 22.52 -1.33
C VAL A 305 -14.37 22.74 -0.07
N VAL A 306 -13.07 22.98 -0.22
CA VAL A 306 -12.16 23.27 0.90
C VAL A 306 -11.56 24.66 0.77
N ARG A 307 -11.88 25.52 1.72
CA ARG A 307 -11.32 26.88 1.86
C ARG A 307 -10.34 26.96 3.02
N GLN A 308 -10.54 26.12 4.03
CA GLN A 308 -9.76 26.04 5.27
C GLN A 308 -9.81 24.61 5.83
N ALA A 309 -8.97 24.29 6.82
CA ALA A 309 -8.88 22.93 7.34
C ALA A 309 -10.20 22.42 7.97
N THR A 310 -11.03 23.31 8.54
CA THR A 310 -12.29 22.89 9.17
C THR A 310 -13.29 22.27 8.18
N ASP A 311 -13.30 22.72 6.92
CA ASP A 311 -14.18 22.14 5.87
C ASP A 311 -13.87 20.63 5.68
N ILE A 312 -12.61 20.23 5.90
CA ILE A 312 -12.21 18.82 5.92
C ILE A 312 -12.63 18.19 7.24
N LEU A 313 -12.24 18.77 8.39
CA LEU A 313 -12.45 18.17 9.71
C LEU A 313 -13.92 17.90 10.04
N GLU A 314 -14.84 18.76 9.59
CA GLU A 314 -16.29 18.61 9.80
C GLU A 314 -16.91 17.45 9.02
N THR A 315 -16.31 17.08 7.89
CA THR A 315 -16.83 16.04 6.99
C THR A 315 -15.98 14.78 7.01
N PHE A 316 -14.78 14.84 7.61
CA PHE A 316 -13.83 13.75 7.57
C PHE A 316 -14.39 12.53 8.30
N PRO A 317 -14.37 11.32 7.70
CA PRO A 317 -15.00 10.16 8.32
C PRO A 317 -14.33 9.82 9.65
N THR A 318 -15.01 10.17 10.74
CA THR A 318 -14.64 9.84 12.11
C THR A 318 -15.37 8.56 12.50
N PHE A 319 -14.85 7.41 12.09
CA PHE A 319 -15.31 6.17 12.72
C PHE A 319 -14.63 6.03 14.09
N GLU A 320 -15.45 5.90 15.14
CA GLU A 320 -15.08 5.23 16.38
C GLU A 320 -14.71 3.77 16.08
N PRO A 321 -13.77 3.17 16.84
CA PRO A 321 -13.42 1.77 16.66
C PRO A 321 -14.62 0.88 17.02
N PHE A 322 -14.97 -0.04 16.12
CA PHE A 322 -15.75 -1.23 16.47
C PHE A 322 -14.87 -2.23 17.24
#